data_AF-A0A2D9MVX1-F1
#
_entry.id   AF-A0A2D9MVX1-F1
#
_cell.length_a   1.000
_cell.length_b   1.000
_cell.length_c   1.000
_cell.angle_alpha   90.00
_cell.angle_beta   90.00
_cell.angle_gamma   90.00
#
_symmetry.space_group_name_H-M   'P 1'
#
loop_
_entity.id
_entity.type
_entity.pdbx_description
1 polymer ?
#
loop_
_entity_poly.entity_id
_entity_poly.type
_entity_poly.pdbx_seq_one_letter_code
_entity_poly.pdbx_strand_id
1 'polypeptide(L)' 'KDGAVTAATLMSCTLSVDHRVVDGAVGARFLSSFKGLIEDPLTMLL' A
#
# COMPACT_ATOMS: atom_id res chain seq x y z
N LYS A 1 6.94 -20.23 -4.01
CA LYS A 1 7.19 -19.63 -5.36
C LYS A 1 8.49 -18.82 -5.30
N ASP A 2 9.46 -19.28 -4.51
CA ASP A 2 10.47 -18.41 -3.95
C ASP A 2 11.76 -18.61 -4.75
N GLY A 3 12.07 -17.60 -5.56
CA GLY A 3 13.25 -17.55 -6.43
C GLY A 3 12.97 -17.60 -7.93
N ALA A 4 11.74 -17.91 -8.37
CA ALA A 4 11.38 -17.88 -9.78
C ALA A 4 10.85 -16.48 -10.17
N VAL A 5 11.48 -15.86 -11.18
CA VAL A 5 10.98 -14.60 -11.75
C VAL A 5 9.69 -14.88 -12.54
N THR A 6 8.59 -14.28 -12.11
CA THR A 6 7.28 -14.41 -12.77
C THR A 6 6.72 -13.04 -13.12
N ALA A 7 5.96 -12.95 -14.22
CA ALA A 7 5.23 -11.74 -14.55
C ALA A 7 4.17 -11.43 -13.47
N ALA A 8 4.07 -10.16 -13.08
CA ALA A 8 3.08 -9.68 -12.14
C ALA A 8 2.55 -8.31 -12.60
N THR A 9 1.28 -8.04 -12.33
CA THR A 9 0.69 -6.71 -12.53
C THR A 9 1.07 -5.82 -11.36
N LEU A 10 1.67 -4.67 -11.65
CA LEU A 10 2.12 -3.70 -10.66
C LEU A 10 1.36 -2.38 -10.84
N MET A 11 1.07 -1.72 -9.72
CA MET A 11 0.46 -0.39 -9.70
C MET A 11 1.27 0.52 -8.76
N SER A 12 1.55 1.73 -9.21
CA SER A 12 2.11 2.80 -8.37
C SER A 12 0.98 3.68 -7.84
N CYS A 13 1.03 4.01 -6.55
CA CYS A 13 0.12 4.97 -5.93
C CYS A 13 0.92 6.07 -5.24
N THR A 14 0.45 7.31 -5.39
CA THR A 14 1.03 8.49 -4.75
C THR A 14 0.02 9.06 -3.78
N LEU A 15 0.45 9.27 -2.54
CA LEU A 15 -0.35 9.93 -1.50
C LEU A 15 0.17 11.35 -1.29
N SER A 16 -0.70 12.34 -1.47
CA SER A 16 -0.45 13.72 -1.09
C SER A 16 -1.08 13.99 0.27
N VAL A 17 -0.31 14.56 1.21
CA VAL A 17 -0.78 14.90 2.56
C VAL A 17 -0.38 16.32 2.94
N ASP A 18 -1.13 16.90 3.88
CA ASP A 18 -0.71 18.10 4.59
C ASP A 18 0.29 17.72 5.69
N HIS A 19 1.57 18.06 5.49
CA HIS A 19 2.64 17.67 6.41
C HIS A 19 2.56 18.37 7.78
N ARG A 20 1.74 19.42 7.92
CA ARG A 20 1.52 20.05 9.23
C ARG A 20 0.73 19.15 10.17
N VAL A 21 -0.02 18.20 9.62
CA VAL A 21 -0.91 17.30 10.35
C VAL A 21 -0.44 15.85 10.25
N VAL A 22 0.17 15.46 9.13
CA VAL A 22 0.61 14.08 8.86
C VAL A 22 2.11 14.06 8.61
N ASP A 23 2.86 13.39 9.48
CA ASP A 23 4.28 13.15 9.23
C ASP A 23 4.49 12.00 8.22
N GLY A 24 5.74 11.87 7.74
CA GLY A 24 6.11 10.84 6.78
C GLY A 24 5.93 9.40 7.30
N ALA A 25 6.07 9.16 8.59
CA ALA A 25 5.92 7.82 9.16
C ALA A 25 4.46 7.37 9.17
N VAL A 26 3.54 8.28 9.53
CA VAL A 26 2.09 8.05 9.45
C VAL A 26 1.66 7.85 7.99
N GLY A 27 2.14 8.70 7.07
CA GLY A 27 1.86 8.55 5.64
C GLY A 27 2.33 7.21 5.06
N ALA A 28 3.53 6.77 5.44
CA ALA A 28 4.06 5.47 5.03
C ALA A 28 3.25 4.29 5.59
N ARG A 29 2.85 4.35 6.87
CA ARG A 29 1.98 3.33 7.49
C ARG A 29 0.63 3.26 6.79
N PHE A 30 0.03 4.41 6.48
CA PHE A 30 -1.22 4.47 5.74
C PHE A 30 -1.09 3.80 4.36
N LEU A 31 -0.06 4.15 3.58
CA LEU A 31 0.17 3.55 2.27
C LEU A 31 0.43 2.04 2.35
N SER A 32 1.10 1.57 3.40
CA SER A 32 1.32 0.13 3.62
C SER A 32 0.00 -0.61 3.90
N SER A 33 -0.87 -0.04 4.74
CA SER A 33 -2.20 -0.63 4.98
C SER A 33 -3.05 -0.59 3.72
N PHE A 34 -3.08 0.56 3.02
CA PHE A 34 -3.77 0.72 1.75
C PHE A 34 -3.33 -0.33 0.72
N LYS A 35 -2.02 -0.54 0.56
CA LYS A 35 -1.47 -1.57 -0.33
C LYS A 35 -2.04 -2.96 0.02
N GLY A 36 -2.00 -3.35 1.29
CA GLY A 36 -2.52 -4.65 1.72
C GLY A 36 -3.99 -4.83 1.40
N LEU A 37 -4.82 -3.81 1.63
CA LEU A 37 -6.24 -3.86 1.33
C LEU A 37 -6.52 -3.94 -0.18
N ILE A 38 -5.69 -3.33 -1.03
CA ILE A 38 -5.85 -3.41 -2.49
C ILE A 38 -5.33 -4.74 -3.06
N GLU A 39 -4.27 -5.30 -2.47
CA GLU A 39 -3.74 -6.61 -2.85
C GLU A 39 -4.64 -7.77 -2.39
N ASP A 40 -5.39 -7.60 -1.29
CA ASP A 40 -6.41 -8.54 -0.81
C ASP A 40 -7.69 -7.82 -0.34
N PRO A 41 -8.62 -7.46 -1.25
CA PRO A 41 -9.82 -6.68 -0.92
C PRO A 41 -10.78 -7.33 0.08
N LEU A 42 -10.73 -8.64 0.28
CA LEU A 42 -11.60 -9.31 1.25
C LEU A 42 -11.27 -8.90 2.70
N THR A 43 -10.02 -8.48 2.94
CA THR A 43 -9.60 -7.94 4.24
C THR A 43 -10.31 -6.64 4.62
N MET A 44 -10.95 -5.93 3.67
CA MET A 44 -11.78 -4.76 3.99
C MET A 44 -13.14 -5.12 4.62
N LEU A 45 -13.60 -6.38 4.50
CA LEU A 45 -14.93 -6.82 4.93
C LEU A 45 -14.95 -7.57 6.28
N LEU A 46 -13.79 -7.90 6.82
CA LEU A 46 -13.59 -8.67 8.06
C LEU A 46 -13.19 -7.75 9.22
#